data_AF-A0A291T9H7-F1
#
_entry.id   AF-A0A291T9H7-F1
#
_cell.length_a   1.000
_cell.length_b   1.000
_cell.length_c   1.000
_cell.angle_alpha   90.00
_cell.angle_beta   90.00
_cell.angle_gamma   90.00
#
_symmetry.space_group_name_H-M   'P 1'
#
loop_
_entity.id
_entity.type
_entity.pdbx_description
1 polymer ?
#
loop_
_entity_poly.entity_id
_entity_poly.type
_entity_poly.pdbx_seq_one_letter_code
_entity_poly.pdbx_strand_id
1 'polypeptide(L)'
;MNMKIVDENGVELTGEPNLTLGQLVDDVEIVHHDAIAGVQQVSHYVPIEHLANGSTIVEEVIDVPGVEPKPAWDETVPIQRYIKYTQDELDEQARQQEHETKMAQMPETVEQLKAENEALRESFTTMESAQTDTDSLMVDQEYRLTLLELGITPDEKE
;
A
#
# COMPACT_ATOMS: atom_id res chain seq x y z
N MET A 1 -15.31 -11.94 -12.49
CA MET A 1 -16.51 -11.66 -11.69
C MET A 1 -16.17 -10.42 -10.89
N ASN A 2 -16.85 -9.30 -11.14
CA ASN A 2 -16.64 -8.10 -10.31
C ASN A 2 -17.44 -8.31 -9.03
N MET A 3 -16.75 -8.32 -7.89
CA MET A 3 -17.37 -8.46 -6.57
C MET A 3 -18.05 -7.14 -6.21
N LYS A 4 -19.24 -7.19 -5.60
CA LYS A 4 -19.96 -5.98 -5.16
C LYS A 4 -19.15 -5.30 -4.06
N ILE A 5 -18.82 -4.03 -4.25
CA ILE A 5 -18.10 -3.24 -3.25
C ILE A 5 -19.07 -2.24 -2.63
N VAL A 6 -19.15 -2.22 -1.30
CA VAL A 6 -19.97 -1.28 -0.54
C VAL A 6 -19.10 -0.42 0.37
N ASP A 7 -19.56 0.77 0.71
CA ASP A 7 -18.91 1.60 1.71
C ASP A 7 -19.20 1.14 3.15
N GLU A 8 -18.67 1.86 4.12
CA GLU A 8 -18.89 1.65 5.56
C GLU A 8 -20.38 1.68 5.96
N ASN A 9 -21.25 2.32 5.19
CA ASN A 9 -22.68 2.43 5.42
C ASN A 9 -23.49 1.40 4.63
N GLY A 10 -22.84 0.56 3.82
CA GLY A 10 -23.51 -0.42 2.95
C GLY A 10 -24.00 0.14 1.61
N VAL A 11 -23.57 1.35 1.22
CA VAL A 11 -23.89 1.93 -0.08
C VAL A 11 -22.93 1.37 -1.13
N GLU A 12 -23.46 0.85 -2.23
CA GLU A 12 -22.65 0.33 -3.33
C GLU A 12 -21.79 1.43 -3.97
N LEU A 13 -20.50 1.16 -4.09
CA LEU A 13 -19.55 2.04 -4.75
C LEU A 13 -19.65 1.87 -6.27
N THR A 14 -19.90 2.96 -6.98
CA THR A 14 -20.01 2.98 -8.44
C THR A 14 -18.67 3.14 -9.17
N GLY A 15 -17.59 3.41 -8.43
CA GLY A 15 -16.24 3.59 -8.96
C GLY A 15 -15.21 2.76 -8.21
N GLU A 16 -13.97 2.76 -8.72
CA GLU A 16 -12.86 2.04 -8.06
C GLU A 16 -12.53 2.67 -6.69
N PRO A 17 -12.48 1.88 -5.61
CA PRO A 17 -12.15 2.37 -4.28
C PRO A 17 -10.69 2.83 -4.21
N ASN A 18 -10.44 3.95 -3.55
CA ASN A 18 -9.07 4.45 -3.39
C ASN A 18 -8.35 3.75 -2.24
N LEU A 19 -7.52 2.76 -2.56
CA LEU A 19 -6.76 1.98 -1.57
C LEU A 19 -5.67 2.78 -0.83
N THR A 20 -5.37 4.02 -1.24
CA THR A 20 -4.49 4.90 -0.45
C THR A 20 -5.21 5.57 0.71
N LEU A 21 -6.54 5.59 0.69
CA LEU A 21 -7.39 6.23 1.70
C LEU A 21 -8.23 5.22 2.49
N GLY A 22 -8.05 3.94 2.24
CA GLY A 22 -8.80 2.89 2.91
C GLY A 22 -8.41 1.50 2.44
N GLN A 23 -9.11 0.51 2.96
CA GLN A 23 -8.91 -0.90 2.64
C GLN A 23 -10.22 -1.59 2.31
N LEU A 24 -10.12 -2.67 1.52
CA LEU A 24 -11.22 -3.57 1.25
C LEU A 24 -11.17 -4.73 2.24
N VAL A 25 -12.31 -4.98 2.88
CA VAL A 25 -12.51 -6.08 3.83
C VAL A 25 -13.58 -7.01 3.27
N ASP A 26 -13.32 -8.30 3.27
CA ASP A 26 -14.30 -9.29 2.83
C ASP A 26 -15.50 -9.31 3.81
N ASP A 27 -16.70 -9.27 3.26
CA ASP A 27 -17.94 -9.25 4.03
C ASP A 27 -19.04 -10.00 3.27
N VAL A 28 -20.23 -10.13 3.86
CA VAL A 28 -21.39 -10.79 3.23
C VAL A 28 -22.65 -9.96 3.40
N GLU A 29 -23.48 -9.95 2.37
CA GLU A 29 -24.83 -9.39 2.39
C GLU A 29 -25.84 -10.53 2.43
N ILE A 30 -26.85 -10.41 3.30
CA ILE A 30 -27.94 -11.38 3.37
C ILE A 30 -29.13 -10.81 2.58
N VAL A 31 -29.51 -11.50 1.51
CA VAL A 31 -30.68 -11.16 0.70
C VAL A 31 -31.84 -12.05 1.13
N HIS A 32 -32.90 -11.42 1.65
CA HIS A 32 -34.10 -12.11 2.09
C HIS A 32 -35.05 -12.37 0.90
N HIS A 33 -35.37 -13.64 0.67
CA HIS A 33 -36.36 -14.06 -0.32
C HIS A 33 -37.65 -14.48 0.39
N ASP A 34 -38.77 -13.85 0.02
CA ASP A 34 -40.08 -14.14 0.60
C ASP A 34 -40.60 -15.53 0.24
N ALA A 35 -41.52 -16.04 1.06
CA ALA A 35 -42.22 -17.28 0.76
C ALA A 35 -43.11 -17.11 -0.48
N ILE A 36 -43.00 -18.07 -1.40
CA ILE A 36 -43.81 -18.10 -2.63
C ILE A 36 -44.90 -19.15 -2.43
N ALA A 37 -46.17 -18.72 -2.51
CA ALA A 37 -47.30 -19.63 -2.42
C ALA A 37 -47.32 -20.60 -3.61
N GLY A 38 -47.68 -21.84 -3.34
CA GLY A 38 -47.88 -22.84 -4.37
C GLY A 38 -49.13 -22.54 -5.19
N VAL A 39 -49.11 -22.94 -6.45
CA VAL A 39 -50.26 -22.84 -7.36
C VAL A 39 -50.78 -24.25 -7.60
N GLN A 40 -52.10 -24.45 -7.45
CA GLN A 40 -52.71 -25.75 -7.76
C GLN A 40 -52.75 -25.98 -9.27
N GLN A 41 -52.63 -27.24 -9.66
CA GLN A 41 -52.81 -27.64 -11.05
C GLN A 41 -54.23 -27.31 -11.51
N VAL A 42 -54.32 -26.72 -12.69
CA VAL A 42 -55.60 -26.53 -13.39
C VAL A 42 -55.61 -27.47 -14.59
N SER A 43 -56.59 -28.36 -14.64
CA SER A 43 -56.77 -29.32 -15.74
C SER A 43 -58.24 -29.43 -16.13
N HIS A 44 -58.46 -29.86 -17.37
CA HIS A 44 -59.78 -30.22 -17.88
C HIS A 44 -59.75 -31.59 -18.55
N TYR A 45 -60.89 -32.26 -18.58
CA TYR A 45 -61.02 -33.58 -19.20
C TYR A 45 -61.56 -33.45 -20.62
N VAL A 46 -60.84 -34.02 -21.59
CA VAL A 46 -61.21 -34.03 -23.01
C VAL A 46 -61.65 -35.45 -23.41
N PRO A 47 -62.85 -35.62 -23.99
CA PRO A 47 -63.29 -36.91 -24.53
C PRO A 47 -62.39 -37.36 -25.69
N ILE A 48 -61.90 -38.61 -25.62
CA ILE A 48 -61.06 -39.20 -26.69
C ILE A 48 -61.75 -40.34 -27.43
N GLU A 49 -62.62 -41.09 -26.76
CA GLU A 49 -63.34 -42.21 -27.38
C GLU A 49 -64.69 -42.47 -26.69
N HIS A 50 -65.71 -42.79 -27.48
CA HIS A 50 -67.01 -43.23 -26.98
C HIS A 50 -67.19 -44.73 -27.26
N LEU A 51 -67.39 -45.50 -26.19
CA LEU A 51 -67.55 -46.95 -26.25
C LEU A 51 -69.01 -47.35 -26.50
N ALA A 52 -69.22 -48.49 -27.16
CA ALA A 52 -70.56 -49.01 -27.49
C ALA A 52 -71.45 -49.29 -26.27
N ASN A 53 -70.88 -49.37 -25.06
CA ASN A 53 -71.60 -49.51 -23.79
C ASN A 53 -72.12 -48.17 -23.23
N GLY A 54 -71.92 -47.06 -23.95
CA GLY A 54 -72.33 -45.71 -23.55
C GLY A 54 -71.34 -44.98 -22.63
N SER A 55 -70.18 -45.57 -22.33
CA SER A 55 -69.12 -44.90 -21.55
C SER A 55 -68.19 -44.08 -22.45
N THR A 56 -67.61 -43.02 -21.91
CA THR A 56 -66.64 -42.15 -22.60
C THR A 56 -65.30 -42.24 -21.91
N ILE A 57 -64.25 -42.52 -22.66
CA ILE A 57 -62.88 -42.40 -22.19
C ILE A 57 -62.49 -40.93 -22.32
N VAL A 58 -62.01 -40.35 -21.23
CA VAL A 58 -61.53 -38.97 -21.18
C VAL A 58 -60.04 -38.96 -20.85
N GLU A 59 -59.32 -38.01 -21.43
CA GLU A 59 -57.93 -37.71 -21.09
C GLU A 59 -57.89 -36.42 -20.26
N GLU A 60 -57.07 -36.40 -19.21
CA GLU A 60 -56.83 -35.18 -18.44
C GLU A 60 -55.76 -34.35 -19.13
N VAL A 61 -56.14 -33.14 -19.55
CA VAL A 61 -55.24 -32.16 -20.14
C VAL A 61 -54.93 -31.10 -19.09
N ILE A 62 -53.65 -30.95 -18.78
CA ILE A 62 -53.16 -29.97 -17.80
C ILE A 62 -53.01 -28.63 -18.51
N ASP A 63 -53.82 -27.63 -18.13
CA ASP A 63 -53.76 -26.27 -18.67
C ASP A 63 -52.66 -25.43 -18.01
N VAL A 64 -52.57 -25.54 -16.68
CA VAL A 64 -51.54 -24.87 -15.88
C VAL A 64 -50.95 -25.90 -14.92
N PRO A 65 -49.65 -26.19 -14.99
CA PRO A 65 -49.02 -27.11 -14.06
C PRO A 65 -49.05 -26.53 -12.65
N GLY A 66 -49.30 -27.38 -11.66
CA GLY A 66 -49.16 -26.98 -10.27
C GLY A 66 -47.70 -26.69 -9.93
N VAL A 67 -47.47 -25.71 -9.05
CA VAL A 67 -46.15 -25.36 -8.52
C VAL A 67 -46.19 -25.51 -7.01
N GLU A 68 -45.24 -26.25 -6.45
CA GLU A 68 -45.13 -26.42 -4.99
C GLU A 68 -44.75 -25.10 -4.30
N PRO A 69 -45.28 -24.83 -3.09
CA PRO A 69 -44.91 -23.65 -2.32
C PRO A 69 -43.42 -23.69 -1.96
N LYS A 70 -42.77 -22.52 -1.97
CA LYS A 70 -41.39 -22.37 -1.51
C LYS A 70 -41.39 -21.52 -0.23
N PRO A 71 -40.75 -21.98 0.86
CA PRO A 71 -40.62 -21.17 2.06
C PRO A 71 -39.71 -19.95 1.81
N ALA A 72 -39.79 -18.97 2.71
CA ALA A 72 -38.83 -17.87 2.74
C ALA A 72 -37.42 -18.41 3.02
N TRP A 73 -36.41 -17.82 2.41
CA TRP A 73 -35.02 -18.24 2.57
C TRP A 73 -34.06 -17.07 2.42
N ASP A 74 -32.88 -17.21 3.03
CA ASP A 74 -31.85 -16.19 3.06
C ASP A 74 -30.68 -16.60 2.16
N GLU A 75 -30.29 -15.71 1.24
CA GLU A 75 -29.14 -15.88 0.36
C GLU A 75 -27.95 -15.11 0.91
N THR A 76 -26.82 -15.79 1.14
CA THR A 76 -25.57 -15.12 1.52
C THR A 76 -24.78 -14.78 0.26
N VAL A 77 -24.67 -13.48 -0.03
CA VAL A 77 -23.92 -12.96 -1.18
C VAL A 77 -22.59 -12.39 -0.68
N PRO A 78 -21.45 -12.84 -1.21
CA PRO A 78 -20.16 -12.31 -0.79
C PRO A 78 -19.93 -10.92 -1.41
N ILE A 79 -19.49 -9.98 -0.57
CA ILE A 79 -19.24 -8.58 -0.93
C ILE A 79 -17.87 -8.13 -0.40
N GLN A 80 -17.41 -6.95 -0.82
CA GLN A 80 -16.27 -6.28 -0.20
C GLN A 80 -16.73 -4.96 0.41
N ARG A 81 -16.29 -4.68 1.64
CA ARG A 81 -16.56 -3.42 2.33
C ARG A 81 -15.32 -2.53 2.29
N TYR A 82 -15.48 -1.35 1.72
CA TYR A 82 -14.47 -0.32 1.73
C TYR A 82 -14.53 0.47 3.03
N ILE A 83 -13.47 0.35 3.83
CA ILE A 83 -13.30 1.03 5.10
C ILE A 83 -12.22 2.10 4.92
N LYS A 84 -12.56 3.35 5.17
CA LYS A 84 -11.61 4.46 5.09
C LYS A 84 -10.65 4.43 6.28
N TYR A 85 -9.39 4.74 6.02
CA TYR A 85 -8.43 4.95 7.09
C TYR A 85 -8.78 6.19 7.89
N THR A 86 -8.54 6.10 9.19
CA THR A 86 -8.55 7.24 10.08
C THR A 86 -7.37 8.16 9.78
N GLN A 87 -7.46 9.41 10.24
CA GLN A 87 -6.35 10.36 10.07
C GLN A 87 -5.07 9.85 10.75
N ASP A 88 -5.19 9.24 11.93
CA ASP A 88 -4.05 8.71 12.68
C ASP A 88 -3.33 7.57 11.91
N GLU A 89 -4.09 6.69 11.24
CA GLU A 89 -3.53 5.63 10.39
C GLU A 89 -2.82 6.21 9.17
N LEU A 90 -3.39 7.23 8.53
CA LEU A 90 -2.76 7.92 7.40
C LEU A 90 -1.47 8.65 7.82
N ASP A 91 -1.47 9.28 8.99
CA ASP A 91 -0.31 9.99 9.54
C ASP A 91 0.80 9.01 9.93
N GLU A 92 0.45 7.84 10.49
CA GLU A 92 1.41 6.76 10.75
C GLU A 92 2.00 6.22 9.45
N GLN A 93 1.18 6.00 8.42
CA GLN A 93 1.65 5.56 7.11
C GLN A 93 2.59 6.59 6.48
N ALA A 94 2.28 7.88 6.55
CA ALA A 94 3.14 8.95 6.07
C ALA A 94 4.48 9.00 6.84
N ARG A 95 4.45 8.85 8.17
CA ARG A 95 5.67 8.78 9.00
C ARG A 95 6.53 7.56 8.66
N GLN A 96 5.92 6.41 8.39
CA GLN A 96 6.65 5.21 7.98
C GLN A 96 7.32 5.43 6.62
N GLN A 97 6.61 5.99 5.64
CA GLN A 97 7.20 6.31 4.33
C GLN A 97 8.34 7.34 4.45
N GLU A 98 8.18 8.38 5.27
CA GLU A 98 9.25 9.35 5.53
C GLU A 98 10.46 8.69 6.19
N HIS A 99 10.24 7.82 7.16
CA HIS A 99 11.32 7.10 7.83
C HIS A 99 12.05 6.16 6.87
N GLU A 100 11.32 5.38 6.07
CA GLU A 100 11.91 4.49 5.07
C GLU A 100 12.71 5.24 4.02
N THR A 101 12.18 6.36 3.50
CA THR A 101 12.89 7.19 2.52
C THR A 101 14.17 7.79 3.11
N LYS A 102 14.13 8.29 4.36
CA LYS A 102 15.34 8.75 5.06
C LYS A 102 16.35 7.63 5.28
N MET A 103 15.89 6.46 5.70
CA MET A 103 16.76 5.29 5.91
C MET A 103 17.39 4.81 4.60
N ALA A 104 16.66 4.89 3.48
CA ALA A 104 17.18 4.57 2.15
C ALA A 104 18.24 5.57 1.66
N GLN A 105 18.12 6.86 2.02
CA GLN A 105 19.11 7.90 1.69
C GLN A 105 20.29 7.94 2.65
N MET A 106 20.16 7.36 3.84
CA MET A 106 21.19 7.40 4.88
C MET A 106 22.57 6.89 4.40
N PRO A 107 22.69 5.78 3.64
CA PRO A 107 23.99 5.33 3.12
C PRO A 107 24.70 6.38 2.25
N GLU A 108 23.96 7.03 1.35
CA GLU A 108 24.50 8.09 0.48
C GLU A 108 25.00 9.28 1.30
N THR A 109 24.20 9.73 2.29
CA THR A 109 24.62 10.82 3.18
C THR A 109 25.87 10.46 3.99
N VAL A 110 25.99 9.19 4.43
CA VAL A 110 27.16 8.71 5.16
C VAL A 110 28.40 8.65 4.26
N GLU A 111 28.26 8.23 3.00
CA GLU A 111 29.36 8.25 2.04
C GLU A 111 29.83 9.68 1.74
N GLN A 112 28.89 10.61 1.54
CA GLN A 112 29.21 12.03 1.35
C GLN A 112 29.96 12.61 2.55
N LEU A 113 29.49 12.35 3.78
CA LEU A 113 30.16 12.80 5.00
C LEU A 113 31.53 12.17 5.20
N LYS A 114 31.73 10.91 4.78
CA LYS A 114 33.06 10.26 4.82
C LYS A 114 34.03 10.94 3.85
N ALA A 115 33.61 11.22 2.62
CA ALA A 115 34.43 11.89 1.63
C ALA A 115 34.81 13.32 2.09
N GLU A 116 33.86 14.06 2.66
CA GLU A 116 34.13 15.39 3.22
C GLU A 116 35.13 15.33 4.39
N ASN A 117 34.99 14.35 5.29
CA ASN A 117 35.94 14.14 6.38
C ASN A 117 37.35 13.80 5.89
N GLU A 118 37.47 13.01 4.82
CA GLU A 118 38.76 12.67 4.22
C GLU A 118 39.43 13.92 3.63
N ALA A 119 38.70 14.71 2.86
CA ALA A 119 39.21 15.97 2.31
C ALA A 119 39.64 16.97 3.41
N LEU A 120 38.87 17.06 4.50
CA LEU A 120 39.23 17.89 5.65
C LEU A 120 40.51 17.40 6.34
N ARG A 121 40.69 16.08 6.47
CA ARG A 121 41.92 15.50 7.03
C ARG A 121 43.14 15.81 6.16
N GLU A 122 43.02 15.67 4.84
CA GLU A 122 44.09 16.03 3.90
C GLU A 122 44.47 17.51 4.03
N SER A 123 43.47 18.40 4.10
CA SER A 123 43.71 19.83 4.31
C SER A 123 44.42 20.11 5.62
N PHE A 124 44.02 19.45 6.71
CA PHE A 124 44.65 19.59 8.02
C PHE A 124 46.12 19.13 8.00
N THR A 125 46.40 17.96 7.42
CA THR A 125 47.78 17.46 7.30
C THR A 125 48.66 18.39 6.46
N THR A 126 48.12 18.98 5.40
CA THR A 126 48.83 19.96 4.58
C THR A 126 49.17 21.21 5.38
N MET A 127 48.24 21.70 6.20
CA MET A 127 48.44 22.86 7.06
C MET A 127 49.48 22.57 8.15
N GLU A 128 49.45 21.40 8.76
CA GLU A 128 50.41 20.95 9.77
C GLU A 128 51.83 20.87 9.20
N SER A 129 51.99 20.36 7.97
CA SER A 129 53.27 20.37 7.26
C SER A 129 53.77 21.79 7.00
N ALA A 130 52.91 22.67 6.49
CA ALA A 130 53.27 24.06 6.22
C ALA A 130 53.65 24.83 7.50
N GLN A 131 52.99 24.53 8.61
CA GLN A 131 53.32 25.09 9.92
C GLN A 131 54.70 24.59 10.40
N THR A 132 54.98 23.30 10.26
CA THR A 132 56.28 22.72 10.61
C THR A 132 57.41 23.35 9.79
N ASP A 133 57.20 23.56 8.49
CA ASP A 133 58.16 24.24 7.63
C ASP A 133 58.39 25.70 8.06
N THR A 134 57.31 26.41 8.43
CA THR A 134 57.37 27.79 8.93
C THR A 134 58.14 27.87 10.26
N ASP A 135 57.90 26.94 11.18
CA ASP A 135 58.58 26.88 12.48
C ASP A 135 60.09 26.64 12.28
N SER A 136 60.47 25.75 11.35
CA SER A 136 61.87 25.49 11.01
C SER A 136 62.58 26.73 10.45
N LEU A 137 61.91 27.47 9.54
CA LEU A 137 62.43 28.71 8.98
C LEU A 137 62.55 29.82 10.05
N MET A 138 61.60 29.90 10.97
CA MET A 138 61.67 30.83 12.10
C MET A 138 62.87 30.56 12.99
N VAL A 139 63.13 29.30 13.33
CA VAL A 139 64.29 28.92 14.16
C VAL A 139 65.60 29.30 13.45
N ASP A 140 65.70 29.05 12.15
CA ASP A 140 66.88 29.45 11.37
C ASP A 140 67.03 30.98 11.29
N GLN A 141 65.94 31.72 11.11
CA GLN A 141 65.97 33.19 11.10
C GLN A 141 66.42 33.77 12.45
N GLU A 142 65.88 33.26 13.57
CA GLU A 142 66.28 33.65 14.93
C GLU A 142 67.77 33.36 15.18
N TYR A 143 68.27 32.21 14.70
CA TYR A 143 69.69 31.88 14.78
C TYR A 143 70.57 32.88 14.01
N ARG A 144 70.21 33.21 12.76
CA ARG A 144 70.96 34.21 11.97
C ARG A 144 70.95 35.59 12.61
N LEU A 145 69.80 36.02 13.16
CA LEU A 145 69.69 37.30 13.87
C LEU A 145 70.62 37.33 15.10
N THR A 146 70.65 36.25 15.87
CA THR A 146 71.53 36.13 17.04
C THR A 146 73.02 36.25 16.66
N LEU A 147 73.45 35.62 15.56
CA LEU A 147 74.84 35.75 15.08
C LEU A 147 75.19 37.19 14.69
N LEU A 148 74.27 37.89 14.00
CA LEU A 148 74.45 39.29 13.62
C LEU A 148 74.53 40.20 14.85
N GLU A 149 73.70 39.99 15.87
CA GLU A 149 73.74 40.75 17.13
C GLU A 149 75.07 40.57 17.87
N LEU A 150 75.67 39.38 17.79
CA LEU A 150 76.99 39.08 18.35
C LEU A 150 78.15 39.59 17.48
N GLY A 151 77.87 40.19 16.32
CA GLY A 151 78.88 40.70 15.39
C GLY A 151 79.65 39.59 14.65
N ILE A 152 79.08 38.38 14.58
CA ILE A 152 79.68 37.23 13.90
C ILE A 152 79.08 37.16 12.49
N THR A 153 79.88 37.41 11.45
CA THR A 153 79.48 37.11 10.07
C THR A 153 79.68 35.63 9.80
N PRO A 154 78.65 34.89 9.36
CA PRO A 154 78.84 33.50 8.97
C PRO A 154 79.81 33.44 7.79
N ASP A 155 80.91 32.70 7.96
CA ASP A 155 81.88 32.47 6.87
C ASP A 155 81.14 31.89 5.65
N GLU A 156 81.23 32.59 4.51
CA GLU A 156 80.77 32.08 3.21
C GLU A 156 81.60 30.82 2.90
N LYS A 157 80.99 29.64 3.08
CA LYS A 157 81.65 28.38 2.70
C LYS A 157 81.44 28.13 1.21
N GLU A 158 82.55 28.08 0.47
CA GLU A 158 82.70 27.57 -0.91
C GLU A 158 82.10 26.17 -1.10
#